data_AF-A0A412GEE9-F1
#
_entry.id   AF-A0A412GEE9-F1
#
_cell.length_a   1.000
_cell.length_b   1.000
_cell.length_c   1.000
_cell.angle_alpha   90.00
_cell.angle_beta   90.00
_cell.angle_gamma   90.00
#
_symmetry.space_group_name_H-M   'P 1'
#
loop_
_entity.id
_entity.type
_entity.pdbx_description
1 polymer ?
#
loop_
_entity_poly.entity_id
_entity_poly.type
_entity_poly.pdbx_seq_one_letter_code
_entity_poly.pdbx_strand_id
1 'polypeptide(L)'
;MNKNDKKLPFEKEINGRKMRYCGIYNIWVNREGTYVYREYKDPAWNHALQIHTRLDGSKYLDTKSHGEIPLDEAVAICFSPMPRDGRKYIPVHKDNDPGNCHALNLAWKQVLKYSPTDKERKLDNGLVVRSDGTILDKRKKLFVVTVIGDSDTDRLVSVDPYVCYYRKNRYGSIDERRARVDALMAEAEFVAGDNSLMSRPRVLHKDQDYLNYNSSNLEWAEEDSPEYQAYMWQKKEDLDRLTIQENPNHPNPLMKPLH
;
A
#
# COMPACT_ATOMS: atom_id res chain seq x y z
N MET A 1 -27.88 14.04 -8.75
CA MET A 1 -28.21 12.71 -8.18
C MET A 1 -26.94 12.15 -7.53
N ASN A 2 -26.88 12.14 -6.20
CA ASN A 2 -25.75 11.63 -5.44
C ASN A 2 -25.60 10.11 -5.64
N LYS A 3 -24.61 9.68 -6.42
CA LYS A 3 -24.16 8.27 -6.44
C LYS A 3 -23.22 8.04 -5.25
N ASN A 4 -23.80 7.94 -4.06
CA ASN A 4 -23.10 7.46 -2.86
C ASN A 4 -24.04 6.59 -2.02
N ASP A 5 -24.79 5.70 -2.68
CA ASP A 5 -25.45 4.59 -2.00
C ASP A 5 -24.38 3.61 -1.54
N LYS A 6 -23.72 3.95 -0.42
CA LYS A 6 -22.96 2.99 0.36
C LYS A 6 -23.97 1.91 0.75
N LYS A 7 -23.98 0.79 0.01
CA LYS A 7 -24.72 -0.42 0.39
C LYS A 7 -24.44 -0.65 1.87
N LEU A 8 -25.45 -0.43 2.71
CA LEU A 8 -25.35 -0.72 4.13
C LEU A 8 -24.90 -2.18 4.24
N PRO A 9 -23.88 -2.49 5.05
CA PRO A 9 -23.42 -3.86 5.21
C PRO A 9 -24.60 -4.72 5.67
N PHE A 10 -24.76 -5.89 5.04
CA PHE A 10 -25.90 -6.78 5.27
C PHE A 10 -26.00 -7.17 6.75
N GLU A 11 -27.16 -6.91 7.35
CA GLU A 11 -27.49 -7.28 8.72
C GLU A 11 -28.51 -8.41 8.73
N LYS A 12 -28.33 -9.37 9.65
CA LYS A 12 -29.22 -10.51 9.85
C LYS A 12 -29.51 -10.68 11.33
N GLU A 13 -30.72 -11.09 11.67
CA GLU A 13 -31.07 -11.48 13.03
C GLU A 13 -30.75 -12.96 13.25
N ILE A 14 -29.94 -13.26 14.28
CA ILE A 14 -29.59 -14.62 14.68
C ILE A 14 -29.75 -14.72 16.19
N ASN A 15 -30.59 -15.64 16.66
CA ASN A 15 -30.87 -15.84 18.09
C ASN A 15 -31.21 -14.53 18.82
N GLY A 16 -32.08 -13.70 18.22
CA GLY A 16 -32.53 -12.42 18.78
C GLY A 16 -31.50 -11.30 18.78
N ARG A 17 -30.39 -11.45 18.05
CA ARG A 17 -29.30 -10.45 17.97
C ARG A 17 -29.12 -9.99 16.54
N LYS A 18 -28.90 -8.69 16.35
CA LYS A 18 -28.50 -8.13 15.06
C LYS A 18 -27.03 -8.41 14.82
N MET A 19 -26.73 -9.12 13.74
CA MET A 19 -25.40 -9.59 13.38
C MET A 19 -24.97 -9.03 12.03
N ARG A 20 -23.67 -8.83 11.86
CA ARG A 20 -23.03 -8.56 10.57
C ARG A 20 -22.06 -9.68 10.21
N TYR A 21 -21.98 -9.97 8.92
CA TYR A 21 -21.09 -11.00 8.39
C TYR A 21 -19.67 -10.46 8.19
N CYS A 22 -18.69 -11.13 8.79
CA CYS A 22 -17.27 -10.92 8.57
C CYS A 22 -16.80 -11.91 7.49
N GLY A 23 -16.67 -11.43 6.26
CA GLY A 23 -16.26 -12.27 5.12
C GLY A 23 -14.84 -12.81 5.21
N ILE A 24 -13.94 -12.12 5.93
CA ILE A 24 -12.54 -12.54 6.11
C ILE A 24 -12.44 -13.83 6.93
N TYR A 25 -13.26 -13.95 7.98
CA TYR A 25 -13.23 -15.10 8.91
C TYR A 25 -14.39 -16.07 8.75
N ASN A 26 -15.32 -15.77 7.84
CA ASN A 26 -16.58 -16.50 7.64
C ASN A 26 -17.34 -16.71 8.97
N ILE A 27 -17.66 -15.61 9.65
CA ILE A 27 -18.43 -15.59 10.91
C ILE A 27 -19.40 -14.42 10.93
N TRP A 28 -20.41 -14.51 11.79
CA TRP A 28 -21.32 -13.44 12.13
C TRP A 28 -20.95 -12.89 13.51
N VAL A 29 -20.88 -11.57 13.63
CA VAL A 29 -20.56 -10.88 14.90
C VAL A 29 -21.62 -9.84 15.23
N ASN A 30 -21.95 -9.68 16.52
CA ASN A 30 -22.81 -8.60 16.99
C ASN A 30 -22.00 -7.32 17.24
N ARG A 31 -22.72 -6.18 17.32
CA ARG A 31 -22.10 -4.86 17.52
C ARG A 31 -21.36 -4.74 18.85
N GLU A 32 -21.85 -5.43 19.87
CA GLU A 32 -21.31 -5.36 21.23
C GLU A 32 -20.02 -6.18 21.40
N GLY A 33 -19.68 -7.06 20.46
CA GLY A 33 -18.52 -7.95 20.59
C GLY A 33 -18.69 -8.95 21.73
N THR A 34 -19.90 -9.47 21.90
CA THR A 34 -20.27 -10.41 22.98
C THR A 34 -20.90 -11.70 22.45
N TYR A 35 -21.16 -11.77 21.15
CA TYR A 35 -21.76 -12.94 20.50
C TYR A 35 -21.21 -13.13 19.09
N VAL A 36 -20.78 -14.36 18.81
CA VAL A 36 -20.30 -14.77 17.50
C VAL A 36 -21.00 -16.05 17.08
N TYR A 37 -21.38 -16.14 15.81
CA TYR A 37 -22.08 -17.28 15.25
C TYR A 37 -21.44 -17.69 13.92
N ARG A 38 -21.43 -18.98 13.60
CA ARG A 38 -20.95 -19.45 12.29
C ARG A 38 -22.02 -20.27 11.60
N GLU A 39 -22.19 -19.97 10.32
CA GLU A 39 -23.05 -20.74 9.41
C GLU A 39 -22.19 -21.60 8.48
N TYR A 40 -22.61 -22.84 8.30
CA TYR A 40 -22.02 -23.83 7.41
C TYR A 40 -23.02 -24.18 6.31
N LYS A 41 -22.55 -24.96 5.32
CA LYS A 41 -23.42 -25.48 4.26
C LYS A 41 -24.50 -26.40 4.82
N ASP A 42 -24.15 -27.21 5.81
CA ASP A 42 -25.10 -28.02 6.58
C ASP A 42 -25.60 -27.19 7.79
N PRO A 43 -26.89 -26.83 7.84
CA PRO A 43 -27.46 -26.05 8.93
C PRO A 43 -27.32 -26.72 10.30
N ALA A 44 -27.21 -28.06 10.37
CA ALA A 44 -27.04 -28.79 11.63
C ALA A 44 -25.73 -28.44 12.35
N TRP A 45 -24.76 -27.86 11.63
CA TRP A 45 -23.46 -27.49 12.18
C TRP A 45 -23.41 -26.02 12.58
N ASN A 46 -24.48 -25.25 12.34
CA ASN A 46 -24.52 -23.85 12.71
C ASN A 46 -24.56 -23.72 14.23
N HIS A 47 -23.65 -22.94 14.79
CA HIS A 47 -23.56 -22.77 16.24
C HIS A 47 -22.90 -21.45 16.62
N ALA A 48 -23.14 -21.05 17.88
CA ALA A 48 -22.43 -19.96 18.50
C ALA A 48 -20.98 -20.38 18.77
N LEU A 49 -20.02 -19.51 18.43
CA LEU A 49 -18.62 -19.75 18.73
C LEU A 49 -18.30 -19.31 20.17
N GLN A 50 -17.43 -20.05 20.85
CA GLN A 50 -16.93 -19.68 22.16
C GLN A 50 -15.96 -18.50 22.04
N ILE A 51 -16.21 -17.47 22.85
CA ILE A 51 -15.28 -16.34 23.02
C ILE A 51 -14.37 -16.66 24.20
N HIS A 52 -13.07 -16.63 23.96
CA HIS A 52 -12.05 -16.79 24.97
C HIS A 52 -11.51 -15.42 25.40
N THR A 53 -10.97 -15.34 26.60
CA THR A 53 -10.36 -14.12 27.15
C THR A 53 -8.94 -14.45 27.60
N ARG A 54 -7.98 -13.66 27.13
CA ARG A 54 -6.57 -13.76 27.50
C ARG A 54 -6.31 -13.11 28.85
N LEU A 55 -5.11 -13.31 29.39
CA LEU A 55 -4.68 -12.73 30.67
C LEU A 55 -4.67 -11.18 30.66
N ASP A 56 -4.45 -10.58 29.49
CA ASP A 56 -4.48 -9.12 29.30
C ASP A 56 -5.90 -8.56 29.10
N GLY A 57 -6.94 -9.41 29.19
CA GLY A 57 -8.34 -9.04 29.00
C GLY A 57 -8.81 -9.07 27.54
N SER A 58 -7.91 -9.21 26.57
CA SER A 58 -8.30 -9.26 25.15
C SER A 58 -9.08 -10.53 24.82
N LYS A 59 -9.97 -10.43 23.83
CA LYS A 59 -10.90 -11.51 23.46
C LYS A 59 -10.59 -12.09 22.09
N TYR A 60 -10.77 -13.40 21.95
CA TYR A 60 -10.51 -14.10 20.71
C TYR A 60 -11.43 -15.31 20.51
N LEU A 61 -11.44 -15.83 19.29
CA LEU A 61 -12.08 -17.08 18.92
C LEU A 61 -11.00 -18.08 18.51
N ASP A 62 -11.10 -19.32 18.98
CA ASP A 62 -10.25 -20.40 18.50
C ASP A 62 -11.00 -21.19 17.42
N THR A 63 -10.51 -21.15 16.18
CA THR A 63 -11.15 -21.85 15.06
C THR A 63 -10.16 -22.71 14.30
N LYS A 64 -10.58 -23.92 13.93
CA LYS A 64 -9.74 -24.84 13.14
C LYS A 64 -9.29 -24.27 11.79
N SER A 65 -10.11 -23.42 11.15
CA SER A 65 -9.87 -22.96 9.77
C SER A 65 -9.01 -21.70 9.69
N HIS A 66 -9.19 -20.75 10.61
CA HIS A 66 -8.47 -19.48 10.58
C HIS A 66 -7.49 -19.33 11.76
N GLY A 67 -7.35 -20.39 12.57
CA GLY A 67 -6.65 -20.32 13.83
C GLY A 67 -7.35 -19.37 14.79
N GLU A 68 -6.52 -18.62 15.52
CA GLU A 68 -6.98 -17.62 16.47
C GLU A 68 -7.45 -16.35 15.76
N ILE A 69 -8.70 -15.95 16.00
CA ILE A 69 -9.29 -14.73 15.43
C ILE A 69 -9.47 -13.70 16.57
N PRO A 70 -8.81 -12.53 16.51
CA PRO A 70 -9.08 -11.43 17.45
C PRO A 70 -10.53 -10.93 17.31
N LEU A 71 -11.24 -10.84 18.44
CA LEU A 71 -12.66 -10.49 18.42
C LEU A 71 -12.88 -9.01 18.07
N ASP A 72 -12.03 -8.13 18.57
CA ASP A 72 -12.06 -6.70 18.25
C ASP A 72 -11.82 -6.45 16.76
N GLU A 73 -10.88 -7.15 16.13
CA GLU A 73 -10.65 -7.08 14.69
C GLU A 73 -11.91 -7.49 13.91
N ALA A 74 -12.52 -8.62 14.26
CA ALA A 74 -13.74 -9.09 13.62
C ALA A 74 -14.90 -8.08 13.75
N VAL A 75 -15.09 -7.49 14.93
CA VAL A 75 -16.12 -6.45 15.16
C VAL A 75 -15.80 -5.17 14.39
N ALA A 76 -14.54 -4.71 14.43
CA ALA A 76 -14.09 -3.51 13.73
C ALA A 76 -14.33 -3.65 12.23
N ILE A 77 -13.94 -4.76 11.60
CA ILE A 77 -14.16 -5.03 10.18
C ILE A 77 -15.64 -4.86 9.79
N CYS A 78 -16.56 -5.35 10.62
CA CYS A 78 -17.98 -5.35 10.33
C CYS A 78 -18.68 -4.01 10.60
N PHE A 79 -18.27 -3.27 11.63
CA PHE A 79 -19.02 -2.12 12.12
C PHE A 79 -18.32 -0.76 11.94
N SER A 80 -17.00 -0.77 11.80
CA SER A 80 -16.17 0.42 11.58
C SER A 80 -15.32 0.16 10.33
N PRO A 81 -15.78 0.46 9.10
CA PRO A 81 -15.05 0.06 7.89
C PRO A 81 -13.63 0.63 7.87
N MET A 82 -12.64 -0.25 7.68
CA MET A 82 -11.23 0.12 7.55
C MET A 82 -11.02 1.07 6.36
N PRO A 83 -10.12 2.07 6.47
CA PRO A 83 -9.69 2.85 5.31
C PRO A 83 -9.23 1.96 4.15
N ARG A 84 -9.59 2.34 2.92
CA ARG A 84 -9.23 1.61 1.69
C ARG A 84 -8.14 2.32 0.91
N ASP A 85 -7.04 2.62 1.59
CA ASP A 85 -5.89 3.37 1.05
C ASP A 85 -4.63 2.50 0.87
N GLY A 86 -4.75 1.19 1.12
CA GLY A 86 -3.63 0.24 0.99
C GLY A 86 -2.65 0.25 2.17
N ARG A 87 -2.88 1.08 3.20
CA ARG A 87 -2.07 1.09 4.42
C ARG A 87 -2.52 -0.01 5.38
N LYS A 88 -1.62 -0.40 6.28
CA LYS A 88 -1.93 -1.39 7.32
C LYS A 88 -2.54 -0.71 8.53
N TYR A 89 -3.62 -1.28 9.06
CA TYR A 89 -4.28 -0.81 10.27
C TYR A 89 -4.45 -1.95 11.27
N ILE A 90 -4.52 -1.60 12.55
CA ILE A 90 -4.97 -2.49 13.62
C ILE A 90 -6.14 -1.85 14.37
N PRO A 91 -7.07 -2.65 14.93
CA PRO A 91 -8.07 -2.13 15.84
C PRO A 91 -7.39 -1.65 17.13
N VAL A 92 -7.89 -0.54 17.68
CA VAL A 92 -7.51 -0.03 19.00
C VAL A 92 -8.75 0.30 19.82
N HIS A 93 -8.66 0.12 21.13
CA HIS A 93 -9.72 0.38 22.11
C HIS A 93 -9.56 1.80 22.65
N LYS A 94 -10.59 2.64 22.51
CA LYS A 94 -10.54 4.08 22.89
C LYS A 94 -10.42 4.27 24.40
N ASP A 95 -10.93 3.34 25.18
CA ASP A 95 -10.89 3.32 26.65
C ASP A 95 -9.66 2.59 27.22
N ASN A 96 -8.78 2.06 26.37
CA ASN A 96 -7.66 1.21 26.76
C ASN A 96 -8.07 -0.08 27.51
N ASP A 97 -9.32 -0.56 27.38
CA ASP A 97 -9.77 -1.85 27.90
C ASP A 97 -9.85 -2.88 26.75
N PRO A 98 -8.89 -3.82 26.63
CA PRO A 98 -8.90 -4.84 25.58
C PRO A 98 -10.13 -5.76 25.61
N GLY A 99 -10.84 -5.82 26.74
CA GLY A 99 -12.07 -6.60 26.88
C GLY A 99 -13.30 -5.93 26.27
N ASN A 100 -13.26 -4.62 26.01
CA ASN A 100 -14.38 -3.84 25.49
C ASN A 100 -14.40 -3.80 23.96
N CYS A 101 -14.76 -4.94 23.36
CA CYS A 101 -14.87 -5.11 21.91
C CYS A 101 -16.12 -4.43 21.29
N HIS A 102 -16.80 -3.51 21.99
CA HIS A 102 -17.97 -2.84 21.43
C HIS A 102 -17.57 -1.96 20.24
N ALA A 103 -18.28 -2.04 19.11
CA ALA A 103 -17.88 -1.37 17.87
C ALA A 103 -17.61 0.14 18.00
N LEU A 104 -18.37 0.85 18.85
CA LEU A 104 -18.15 2.28 19.11
C LEU A 104 -16.88 2.58 19.91
N ASN A 105 -16.39 1.61 20.68
CA ASN A 105 -15.12 1.70 21.41
C ASN A 105 -13.91 1.45 20.50
N LEU A 106 -14.12 0.81 19.36
CA LEU A 106 -13.05 0.45 18.43
C LEU A 106 -12.78 1.55 17.41
N ALA A 107 -11.52 1.73 17.06
CA ALA A 107 -11.06 2.56 15.95
C ALA A 107 -9.90 1.89 15.22
N TRP A 108 -9.69 2.25 13.96
CA TRP A 108 -8.51 1.81 13.21
C TRP A 108 -7.35 2.77 13.46
N LYS A 109 -6.21 2.22 13.88
CA LYS A 109 -4.95 2.95 13.97
C LYS A 109 -4.01 2.44 12.89
N GLN A 110 -3.49 3.36 12.08
CA GLN A 110 -2.48 3.01 11.10
C GLN A 110 -1.24 2.48 11.82
N VAL A 111 -0.70 1.37 11.32
CA VAL A 111 0.56 0.80 11.77
C VAL A 111 1.54 0.95 10.63
N LEU A 112 2.70 1.51 10.94
CA LEU A 112 3.81 1.54 9.98
C LEU A 112 4.17 0.09 9.63
N LYS A 113 4.26 -0.20 8.34
CA LYS A 113 4.67 -1.54 7.88
C LYS A 113 6.12 -1.81 8.31
N TYR A 114 6.94 -0.76 8.41
CA TYR A 114 8.35 -0.83 8.74
C TYR A 114 8.71 0.06 9.93
N SER A 115 9.81 -0.23 10.62
CA SER A 115 10.29 0.68 11.67
C SER A 115 10.77 2.00 11.05
N PRO A 116 10.51 3.17 11.68
CA PRO A 116 11.07 4.45 11.25
C PRO A 116 12.61 4.45 11.17
N THR A 117 13.26 3.59 11.96
CA THR A 117 14.73 3.50 12.03
C THR A 117 15.32 2.52 11.02
N ASP A 118 14.51 1.74 10.32
CA ASP A 118 14.98 0.76 9.35
C ASP A 118 15.62 1.47 8.15
N LYS A 119 16.85 1.08 7.81
CA LYS A 119 17.56 1.58 6.62
C LYS A 119 17.34 0.69 5.39
N GLU A 120 16.72 -0.47 5.57
CA GLU A 120 16.50 -1.47 4.54
C GLU A 120 15.14 -2.13 4.76
N ARG A 121 14.31 -2.21 3.71
CA ARG A 121 12.92 -2.66 3.78
C ARG A 121 12.62 -3.61 2.63
N LYS A 122 12.09 -4.80 2.96
CA LYS A 122 11.73 -5.82 1.97
C LYS A 122 10.27 -5.69 1.57
N LEU A 123 10.05 -5.47 0.28
CA LEU A 123 8.72 -5.36 -0.33
C LEU A 123 8.09 -6.73 -0.60
N ASP A 124 6.78 -6.73 -0.84
CA ASP A 124 6.00 -7.96 -1.08
C ASP A 124 6.39 -8.63 -2.41
N ASN A 125 6.86 -7.84 -3.37
CA ASN A 125 7.42 -8.32 -4.64
C ASN A 125 8.84 -8.95 -4.49
N GLY A 126 9.38 -8.98 -3.27
CA GLY A 126 10.67 -9.57 -2.91
C GLY A 126 11.89 -8.67 -3.14
N LEU A 127 11.71 -7.46 -3.69
CA LEU A 127 12.76 -6.46 -3.75
C LEU A 127 13.07 -5.93 -2.35
N VAL A 128 14.28 -5.42 -2.19
CA VAL A 128 14.73 -4.76 -0.98
C VAL A 128 15.11 -3.33 -1.33
N VAL A 129 14.52 -2.38 -0.64
CA VAL A 129 14.74 -0.93 -0.83
C VAL A 129 15.51 -0.40 0.36
N ARG A 130 16.53 0.42 0.11
CA ARG A 130 17.28 1.10 1.15
C ARG A 130 16.90 2.57 1.24
N SER A 131 17.11 3.16 2.41
CA SER A 131 16.83 4.58 2.66
C SER A 131 17.66 5.53 1.79
N ASP A 132 18.76 5.05 1.19
CA ASP A 132 19.59 5.82 0.25
C ASP A 132 19.13 5.71 -1.22
N GLY A 133 18.03 5.01 -1.49
CA GLY A 133 17.53 4.77 -2.84
C GLY A 133 18.08 3.51 -3.52
N THR A 134 18.98 2.78 -2.89
CA THR A 134 19.52 1.54 -3.46
C THR A 134 18.44 0.45 -3.49
N ILE A 135 18.23 -0.15 -4.67
CA ILE A 135 17.32 -1.28 -4.86
C ILE A 135 18.12 -2.57 -5.04
N LEU A 136 17.79 -3.59 -4.26
CA LEU A 136 18.39 -4.93 -4.34
C LEU A 136 17.35 -5.97 -4.76
N ASP A 137 17.75 -6.88 -5.65
CA ASP A 137 17.04 -8.13 -5.91
C ASP A 137 17.94 -9.31 -5.54
N LYS A 138 17.49 -10.16 -4.60
CA LYS A 138 18.28 -11.31 -4.09
C LYS A 138 19.71 -10.91 -3.70
N ARG A 139 19.85 -9.79 -2.97
CA ARG A 139 21.12 -9.18 -2.52
C ARG A 139 22.00 -8.56 -3.61
N LYS A 140 21.58 -8.58 -4.88
CA LYS A 140 22.29 -7.90 -5.98
C LYS A 140 21.70 -6.51 -6.18
N LYS A 141 22.56 -5.50 -6.27
CA LYS A 141 22.15 -4.14 -6.61
C LYS A 141 21.62 -4.11 -8.05
N LEU A 142 20.41 -3.59 -8.22
CA LEU A 142 19.85 -3.34 -9.54
C LEU A 142 20.44 -2.05 -10.12
N PHE A 143 20.66 -2.05 -11.43
CA PHE A 143 21.04 -0.87 -12.16
C PHE A 143 19.80 0.02 -12.37
N VAL A 144 19.95 1.31 -12.10
CA VAL A 144 18.91 2.31 -12.38
C VAL A 144 19.10 2.78 -13.82
N VAL A 145 18.12 2.48 -14.67
CA VAL A 145 18.10 2.88 -16.07
C VAL A 145 17.66 4.33 -16.14
N THR A 146 18.55 5.21 -16.60
CA THR A 146 18.30 6.65 -16.81
C THR A 146 18.32 7.04 -18.28
N VAL A 147 18.84 6.17 -19.16
CA VAL A 147 18.95 6.39 -20.60
C VAL A 147 18.58 5.10 -21.33
N ILE A 148 17.87 5.22 -22.45
CA ILE A 148 17.53 4.11 -23.35
C ILE A 148 17.93 4.45 -24.79
N GLY A 149 18.18 3.43 -25.61
CA GLY A 149 18.29 3.61 -27.06
C GLY A 149 16.91 3.61 -27.72
N ASP A 150 16.69 4.54 -28.63
CA ASP A 150 15.55 4.60 -29.55
C ASP A 150 16.05 4.12 -30.93
N SER A 151 15.73 2.88 -31.29
CA SER A 151 16.20 2.24 -32.52
C SER A 151 15.62 2.86 -33.78
N ASP A 152 14.43 3.45 -33.69
CA ASP A 152 13.73 4.01 -34.86
C ASP A 152 14.38 5.31 -35.31
N THR A 153 14.96 6.05 -34.36
CA THR A 153 15.62 7.33 -34.60
C THR A 153 17.13 7.29 -34.37
N ASP A 154 17.70 6.11 -34.08
CA ASP A 154 19.13 5.89 -33.84
C ASP A 154 19.75 6.91 -32.86
N ARG A 155 19.10 7.07 -31.70
CA ARG A 155 19.53 8.04 -30.66
C ARG A 155 19.37 7.47 -29.25
N LEU A 156 20.05 8.10 -28.30
CA LEU A 156 19.84 7.88 -26.86
C LEU A 156 18.79 8.84 -26.31
N VAL A 157 17.92 8.37 -25.41
CA VAL A 157 16.88 9.19 -24.79
C VAL A 157 16.99 9.06 -23.28
N SER A 158 17.13 10.19 -22.59
CA SER A 158 17.05 10.22 -21.12
C SER A 158 15.62 10.02 -20.69
N VAL A 159 15.42 9.17 -19.69
CA VAL A 159 14.10 8.71 -19.25
C VAL A 159 13.91 8.90 -17.76
N ASP A 160 12.64 8.91 -17.35
CA ASP A 160 12.28 8.85 -15.93
C ASP A 160 12.87 7.56 -15.30
N PRO A 161 13.75 7.65 -14.28
CA PRO A 161 14.55 6.51 -13.86
C PRO A 161 13.74 5.32 -13.33
N TYR A 162 14.14 4.12 -13.74
CA TYR A 162 13.51 2.87 -13.32
C TYR A 162 14.52 1.75 -13.15
N VAL A 163 14.12 0.68 -12.45
CA VAL A 163 14.89 -0.56 -12.35
C VAL A 163 14.18 -1.69 -13.10
N CYS A 164 14.97 -2.57 -13.71
CA CYS A 164 14.48 -3.82 -14.30
C CYS A 164 14.74 -5.00 -13.35
N TYR A 165 13.77 -5.90 -13.23
CA TYR A 165 13.92 -7.15 -12.48
C TYR A 165 13.02 -8.25 -13.05
N TYR A 166 13.36 -9.50 -12.77
CA TYR A 166 12.67 -10.65 -13.37
C TYR A 166 11.81 -11.39 -12.34
N ARG A 167 10.58 -11.72 -12.70
CA ARG A 167 9.67 -12.51 -11.86
C ARG A 167 8.87 -13.50 -12.70
N LYS A 168 8.47 -14.61 -12.08
CA LYS A 168 7.52 -15.53 -12.71
C LYS A 168 6.15 -14.87 -12.85
N ASN A 169 5.54 -15.04 -14.01
CA ASN A 169 4.15 -14.65 -14.25
C ASN A 169 3.19 -15.78 -13.83
N ARG A 170 1.88 -15.54 -13.99
CA ARG A 170 0.84 -16.52 -13.64
C ARG A 170 0.93 -17.85 -14.40
N TYR A 171 1.67 -17.88 -15.50
CA TYR A 171 1.87 -19.05 -16.36
C TYR A 171 3.21 -19.75 -16.09
N GLY A 172 4.00 -19.26 -15.12
CA GLY A 172 5.28 -19.84 -14.73
C GLY A 172 6.50 -19.34 -15.53
N SER A 173 6.29 -18.61 -16.63
CA SER A 173 7.35 -17.98 -17.43
C SER A 173 7.97 -16.79 -16.71
N ILE A 174 9.24 -16.51 -16.98
CA ILE A 174 9.95 -15.37 -16.41
C ILE A 174 9.75 -14.15 -17.30
N ASP A 175 9.19 -13.09 -16.75
CA ASP A 175 8.99 -11.81 -17.44
C ASP A 175 9.89 -10.73 -16.82
N GLU A 176 10.40 -9.84 -17.66
CA GLU A 176 10.99 -8.57 -17.22
C GLU A 176 9.88 -7.67 -16.67
N ARG A 177 10.15 -7.05 -15.53
CA ARG A 177 9.31 -6.03 -14.91
C ARG A 177 10.12 -4.76 -14.73
N ARG A 178 9.44 -3.63 -14.84
CA ARG A 178 9.99 -2.30 -14.62
C ARG A 178 9.27 -1.64 -13.45
N ALA A 179 10.03 -0.97 -12.60
CA ALA A 179 9.47 -0.17 -11.51
C ALA A 179 10.24 1.15 -11.39
N ARG A 180 9.50 2.25 -11.26
CA ARG A 180 10.09 3.56 -10.97
C ARG A 180 10.65 3.56 -9.57
N VAL A 181 11.80 4.19 -9.37
CA VAL A 181 12.45 4.22 -8.05
C VAL A 181 11.59 4.97 -7.04
N ASP A 182 10.95 6.08 -7.42
CA ASP A 182 9.98 6.81 -6.57
C ASP A 182 8.86 5.93 -6.04
N ALA A 183 8.30 5.06 -6.89
CA ALA A 183 7.22 4.15 -6.50
C ALA A 183 7.71 3.10 -5.49
N LEU A 184 8.95 2.60 -5.65
CA LEU A 184 9.57 1.68 -4.72
C LEU A 184 9.89 2.35 -3.38
N MET A 185 10.37 3.59 -3.39
CA MET A 185 10.62 4.38 -2.18
C MET A 185 9.32 4.66 -1.41
N ALA A 186 8.23 4.96 -2.13
CA ALA A 186 6.90 5.13 -1.55
C ALA A 186 6.34 3.82 -0.97
N GLU A 187 6.41 2.71 -1.70
CA GLU A 187 5.97 1.39 -1.21
C GLU A 187 6.78 0.92 0.01
N ALA A 188 8.04 1.32 0.06
CA ALA A 188 8.91 1.11 1.21
C ALA A 188 8.66 2.09 2.36
N GLU A 189 7.69 3.00 2.30
CA GLU A 189 7.41 4.03 3.33
C GLU A 189 8.61 4.97 3.63
N PHE A 190 9.51 5.20 2.68
CA PHE A 190 10.68 6.08 2.85
C PHE A 190 10.42 7.55 2.46
N VAL A 191 9.20 7.88 2.03
CA VAL A 191 8.80 9.24 1.65
C VAL A 191 8.17 9.93 2.86
N ALA A 192 8.69 11.11 3.21
CA ALA A 192 8.24 11.85 4.38
C ALA A 192 6.85 12.48 4.20
N GLY A 193 6.12 12.64 5.30
CA GLY A 193 4.79 13.25 5.32
C GLY A 193 3.64 12.25 5.27
N ASP A 194 2.42 12.74 5.44
CA ASP A 194 1.20 11.95 5.35
C ASP A 194 0.44 12.26 4.06
N ASN A 195 0.31 11.27 3.18
CA ASN A 195 -0.46 11.41 1.94
C ASN A 195 -1.94 11.00 2.05
N SER A 196 -2.45 10.69 3.25
CA SER A 196 -3.81 10.14 3.44
C SER A 196 -4.93 11.10 3.05
N LEU A 197 -4.69 12.41 3.18
CA LEU A 197 -5.63 13.47 2.85
C LEU A 197 -5.40 14.03 1.45
N MET A 198 -4.36 13.56 0.75
CA MET A 198 -4.04 14.05 -0.59
C MET A 198 -4.92 13.40 -1.64
N SER A 199 -5.34 14.18 -2.63
CA SER A 199 -6.16 13.72 -3.75
C SER A 199 -5.30 13.04 -4.82
N ARG A 200 -4.14 13.59 -5.12
CA ARG A 200 -3.22 13.10 -6.15
C ARG A 200 -1.77 13.14 -5.64
N PRO A 201 -1.43 12.33 -4.62
CA PRO A 201 -0.10 12.36 -4.03
C PRO A 201 0.99 11.93 -5.03
N ARG A 202 2.11 12.65 -5.00
CA ARG A 202 3.32 12.39 -5.77
C ARG A 202 4.56 12.54 -4.88
N VAL A 203 5.65 11.89 -5.27
CA VAL A 203 6.93 12.00 -4.59
C VAL A 203 7.66 13.23 -5.13
N LEU A 204 7.97 14.17 -4.23
CA LEU A 204 8.76 15.36 -4.50
C LEU A 204 10.19 15.14 -3.99
N HIS A 205 11.17 15.55 -4.81
CA HIS A 205 12.58 15.61 -4.45
C HIS A 205 12.89 17.05 -4.04
N LYS A 206 13.19 17.28 -2.75
CA LYS A 206 13.28 18.64 -2.18
C LYS A 206 14.41 19.48 -2.77
N ASP A 207 15.50 18.84 -3.15
CA ASP A 207 16.65 19.47 -3.81
C ASP A 207 16.49 19.60 -5.34
N GLN A 208 15.35 19.17 -5.88
CA GLN A 208 15.05 19.12 -7.31
C GLN A 208 15.92 18.15 -8.12
N ASP A 209 16.81 17.39 -7.49
CA ASP A 209 17.60 16.34 -8.14
C ASP A 209 16.80 15.04 -8.17
N TYR A 210 16.21 14.74 -9.33
CA TYR A 210 15.39 13.54 -9.54
C TYR A 210 16.15 12.20 -9.43
N LEU A 211 17.47 12.23 -9.25
CA LEU A 211 18.31 11.06 -8.97
C LEU A 211 18.68 10.93 -7.48
N ASN A 212 18.41 11.94 -6.64
CA ASN A 212 18.69 11.89 -5.21
C ASN A 212 17.53 11.24 -4.43
N TYR A 213 17.52 9.92 -4.44
CA TYR A 213 16.55 9.08 -3.73
C TYR A 213 16.84 8.89 -2.24
N ASN A 214 17.64 9.74 -1.59
CA ASN A 214 17.78 9.64 -0.14
C ASN A 214 16.42 9.93 0.52
N SER A 215 15.97 9.08 1.45
CA SER A 215 14.70 9.25 2.16
C SER A 215 14.57 10.61 2.83
N SER A 216 15.69 11.21 3.27
CA SER A 216 15.67 12.56 3.84
C SER A 216 15.39 13.65 2.80
N ASN A 217 15.50 13.36 1.50
CA ASN A 217 15.22 14.25 0.38
C ASN A 217 13.79 14.09 -0.16
N LEU A 218 13.10 13.00 0.15
CA LEU A 218 11.79 12.68 -0.43
C LEU A 218 10.63 13.08 0.49
N GLU A 219 9.62 13.72 -0.09
CA GLU A 219 8.37 14.03 0.61
C GLU A 219 7.15 13.89 -0.28
N TRP A 220 5.98 13.78 0.34
CA TRP A 220 4.71 13.78 -0.37
C TRP A 220 4.29 15.20 -0.73
N ALA A 221 3.89 15.40 -1.98
CA ALA A 221 3.28 16.63 -2.47
C ALA A 221 2.03 16.32 -3.30
N GLU A 222 1.10 17.28 -3.37
CA GLU A 222 -0.01 17.19 -4.31
C GLU A 222 0.50 17.42 -5.73
N GLU A 223 -0.02 16.64 -6.69
CA GLU A 223 0.39 16.75 -8.08
C GLU A 223 0.16 18.15 -8.66
N ASP A 224 -0.88 18.87 -8.23
CA ASP A 224 -1.20 20.23 -8.66
C ASP A 224 -0.53 21.33 -7.82
N SER A 225 0.29 20.96 -6.82
CA SER A 225 1.05 21.94 -6.04
C SER A 225 2.07 22.70 -6.92
N PRO A 226 2.25 24.02 -6.69
CA PRO A 226 3.25 24.80 -7.42
C PRO A 226 4.67 24.21 -7.33
N GLU A 227 5.03 23.67 -6.18
CA GLU A 227 6.35 23.09 -5.92
C GLU A 227 6.58 21.83 -6.77
N TYR A 228 5.59 20.92 -6.81
CA TYR A 228 5.68 19.72 -7.63
C TYR A 228 5.68 20.04 -9.12
N GLN A 229 4.87 21.00 -9.56
CA GLN A 229 4.85 21.44 -10.97
C GLN A 229 6.19 22.06 -11.39
N ALA A 230 6.81 22.88 -10.53
CA ALA A 230 8.14 23.44 -10.78
C ALA A 230 9.21 22.33 -10.88
N TYR A 231 9.18 21.37 -9.94
CA TYR A 231 10.07 20.19 -9.99
C TYR A 231 9.90 19.39 -11.29
N MET A 232 8.66 19.10 -11.70
CA MET A 232 8.40 18.35 -12.94
C MET A 232 8.86 19.11 -14.19
N TRP A 233 8.76 20.43 -14.19
CA TRP A 233 9.29 21.27 -15.28
C TRP A 233 10.81 21.15 -15.37
N GLN A 234 11.51 21.34 -14.25
CA GLN A 234 12.97 21.26 -14.20
C GLN A 234 13.51 19.87 -14.54
N LYS A 235 12.88 18.82 -14.00
CA LYS A 235 13.20 17.43 -14.33
C LYS A 235 13.11 17.20 -15.83
N LYS A 236 12.08 17.73 -16.49
CA LYS A 236 11.93 17.61 -17.94
C LYS A 236 13.04 18.36 -18.70
N GLU A 237 13.36 19.60 -18.30
CA GLU A 237 14.47 20.35 -18.91
C GLU A 237 15.81 19.63 -18.75
N ASP A 238 16.06 19.02 -17.59
CA ASP A 238 17.29 18.26 -17.35
C ASP A 238 17.37 16.99 -18.23
N LEU A 239 16.25 16.25 -18.38
CA LEU A 239 16.19 15.10 -19.27
C LEU A 239 16.38 15.49 -20.75
N ASP A 240 15.77 16.59 -21.18
CA ASP A 240 15.92 17.12 -22.55
C ASP A 240 17.38 17.55 -22.78
N ARG A 241 18.00 18.25 -21.82
CA ARG A 241 19.41 18.66 -21.89
C ARG A 241 20.34 17.45 -21.98
N LEU A 242 20.14 16.43 -21.14
CA LEU A 242 20.95 15.21 -21.16
C LEU A 242 20.77 14.47 -22.49
N THR A 243 19.54 14.36 -22.99
CA THR A 243 19.26 13.76 -24.30
C THR A 243 20.02 14.47 -25.42
N ILE A 244 20.12 15.80 -25.40
CA ILE A 244 20.94 16.55 -26.38
C ILE A 244 22.42 16.21 -26.22
N GLN A 245 22.92 16.16 -24.98
CA GLN A 245 24.33 15.89 -24.68
C GLN A 245 24.77 14.48 -25.10
N GLU A 246 23.91 13.48 -24.92
CA GLU A 246 24.16 12.09 -25.33
C GLU A 246 24.17 11.91 -26.86
N ASN A 247 23.68 12.90 -27.62
CA ASN A 247 23.53 12.83 -29.08
C ASN A 247 24.12 14.06 -29.78
N PRO A 248 25.42 14.36 -29.62
CA PRO A 248 26.03 15.63 -30.04
C PRO A 248 26.00 15.90 -31.55
N ASN A 249 25.87 14.84 -32.36
CA ASN A 249 25.85 14.93 -33.83
C ASN A 249 24.50 14.53 -34.44
N HIS A 250 23.47 14.30 -33.62
CA HIS A 250 22.18 13.86 -34.12
C HIS A 250 21.35 15.07 -34.61
N PRO A 251 20.77 15.03 -35.82
CA PRO A 251 20.10 16.18 -36.41
C PRO A 251 18.82 16.60 -35.65
N ASN A 252 18.23 15.70 -34.86
CA ASN A 252 17.04 16.01 -34.06
C ASN A 252 17.01 15.22 -32.73
N PRO A 253 17.79 15.60 -31.72
CA PRO A 253 17.94 14.83 -30.49
C PRO A 253 16.63 14.72 -29.69
N LEU A 254 15.72 15.69 -29.81
CA LEU A 254 14.45 15.76 -29.05
C LEU A 254 13.20 15.41 -29.87
N MET A 255 13.34 14.79 -31.04
CA MET A 255 12.21 14.39 -31.87
C MET A 255 11.19 13.58 -31.07
N LYS A 256 9.93 13.99 -30.99
CA LYS A 256 8.91 13.18 -30.32
C LYS A 256 8.51 12.03 -31.26
N PRO A 257 8.30 10.80 -30.77
CA PRO A 257 7.73 9.74 -31.59
C PRO A 257 6.39 10.23 -32.15
N LEU A 258 6.24 10.17 -33.48
CA LEU A 258 4.96 10.39 -34.15
C LEU A 258 4.08 9.20 -33.77
N HIS A 259 3.18 9.39 -32.80
CA HIS A 259 2.08 8.47 -32.51
C HIS A 259 0.88 8.80 -33.39
#